data_AF-A0A195FHH0-F1
#
_entry.id   AF-A0A195FHH0-F1
#
_cell.length_a   1.000
_cell.length_b   1.000
_cell.length_c   1.000
_cell.angle_alpha   90.00
_cell.angle_beta   90.00
_cell.angle_gamma   90.00
#
_symmetry.space_group_name_H-M   'P 1'
#
loop_
_entity.id
_entity.type
_entity.pdbx_description
1 polymer ?
#
loop_
_entity_poly.entity_id
_entity_poly.type
_entity_poly.pdbx_seq_one_letter_code
_entity_poly.pdbx_strand_id
1 'polypeptide(L)'
;LFAGRTHDSTYTLYRLGERLSTGARLYVETGRADGLDTDGDSPNSLHSFTGPPIPQGEGTSVTRAFLDGNHTLISIMARINPSPDWFVGVDSFQLCVEGNWVDTVTVELDPLDGGTDNGFTFTAANWPTQPQGIAYRITSRYPAHPAGSFYYPNLPRLPPIATLTFTKHGTRGNEIQGATTHINSLIIFAYSPCLLRLVCTDVLEYESPTTDMDKLRSTAVSQIIVRRIS
;
A
#
# COMPACT_ATOMS: atom_id res chain seq x y z
N LEU A 1 -0.89 3.88 9.58
CA LEU A 1 -0.43 5.23 9.21
C LEU A 1 0.29 5.10 7.89
N PHE A 2 0.37 6.14 7.08
CA PHE A 2 1.32 6.19 5.97
C PHE A 2 2.41 7.21 6.29
N ALA A 3 3.58 7.03 5.67
CA ALA A 3 4.72 7.92 5.81
C ALA A 3 5.17 8.38 4.43
N GLY A 4 5.71 9.60 4.35
CA GLY A 4 6.24 10.12 3.10
C GLY A 4 7.29 11.19 3.30
N ARG A 5 7.96 11.49 2.19
CA ARG A 5 9.05 12.44 2.06
C ARG A 5 8.89 13.24 0.79
N THR A 6 9.29 14.50 0.87
CA THR A 6 9.54 15.36 -0.29
C THR A 6 11.03 15.58 -0.39
N HIS A 7 11.60 15.40 -1.58
CA HIS A 7 13.04 15.23 -1.71
C HIS A 7 13.55 15.56 -3.12
N ASP A 8 14.87 15.59 -3.27
CA ASP A 8 15.56 15.67 -4.55
C ASP A 8 15.82 14.27 -5.15
N SER A 9 16.45 14.19 -6.32
CA SER A 9 16.69 12.93 -7.02
C SER A 9 17.70 11.98 -6.36
N THR A 10 18.39 12.41 -5.31
CA THR A 10 19.44 11.64 -4.63
C THR A 10 18.92 10.85 -3.43
N TYR A 11 17.75 11.23 -2.90
CA TYR A 11 17.06 10.48 -1.86
C TYR A 11 16.25 9.32 -2.45
N THR A 12 16.14 8.21 -1.72
CA THR A 12 15.29 7.08 -2.09
C THR A 12 14.63 6.53 -0.82
N LEU A 13 13.29 6.55 -0.77
CA LEU A 13 12.52 5.93 0.33
C LEU A 13 12.48 4.40 0.18
N TYR A 14 12.17 3.95 -1.02
CA TYR A 14 12.23 2.57 -1.50
C TYR A 14 12.33 2.61 -3.02
N ARG A 15 12.81 1.53 -3.65
CA ARG A 15 12.85 1.40 -5.11
C ARG A 15 12.52 -0.04 -5.49
N LEU A 16 11.63 -0.24 -6.47
CA LEU A 16 11.41 -1.57 -7.02
C LEU A 16 12.70 -2.10 -7.66
N GLY A 17 13.03 -3.35 -7.38
CA GLY A 17 14.28 -3.98 -7.79
C GLY A 17 15.43 -3.82 -6.79
N GLU A 18 15.25 -3.05 -5.72
CA GLU A 18 16.27 -2.83 -4.68
C GLU A 18 15.85 -3.38 -3.32
N ARG A 19 16.83 -3.57 -2.43
CA ARG A 19 16.57 -4.00 -1.03
C ARG A 19 16.02 -2.81 -0.24
N LEU A 20 14.98 -3.05 0.56
CA LEU A 20 14.52 -2.06 1.53
C LEU A 20 15.62 -1.76 2.57
N SER A 21 15.70 -0.49 2.99
CA SER A 21 16.50 -0.09 4.15
C SER A 21 15.99 -0.78 5.42
N THR A 22 16.81 -0.81 6.48
CA THR A 22 16.40 -1.35 7.79
C THR A 22 15.14 -0.69 8.32
N GLY A 23 15.02 0.63 8.14
CA GLY A 23 13.84 1.40 8.51
C GLY A 23 12.59 1.02 7.72
N ALA A 24 12.72 0.94 6.40
CA ALA A 24 11.62 0.56 5.51
C ALA A 24 11.15 -0.88 5.77
N ARG A 25 12.08 -1.81 5.99
CA ARG A 25 11.77 -3.19 6.41
C ARG A 25 10.95 -3.21 7.69
N LEU A 26 11.43 -2.54 8.75
CA LEU A 26 10.73 -2.52 10.04
C LEU A 26 9.33 -1.91 9.91
N TYR A 27 9.20 -0.89 9.07
CA TYR A 27 7.92 -0.25 8.79
C TYR A 27 6.91 -1.18 8.10
N VAL A 28 7.30 -1.91 7.05
CA VAL A 28 6.39 -2.81 6.32
C VAL A 28 6.01 -4.06 7.13
N GLU A 29 6.90 -4.57 7.98
CA GLU A 29 6.65 -5.75 8.83
C GLU A 29 5.84 -5.41 10.10
N THR A 30 6.09 -4.24 10.72
CA THR A 30 5.55 -3.94 12.07
C THR A 30 4.70 -2.68 12.14
N GLY A 31 4.75 -1.80 11.14
CA GLY A 31 4.11 -0.48 11.14
C GLY A 31 4.85 0.58 11.96
N ARG A 32 6.03 0.25 12.51
CA ARG A 32 6.90 1.20 13.22
C ARG A 32 7.60 2.12 12.23
N ALA A 33 7.34 3.42 12.35
CA ALA A 33 7.88 4.44 11.44
C ALA A 33 9.11 5.18 12.00
N ASP A 34 9.51 4.93 13.25
CA ASP A 34 10.67 5.56 13.88
C ASP A 34 11.98 5.29 13.14
N GLY A 35 12.09 4.13 12.49
CA GLY A 35 13.22 3.79 11.63
C GLY A 35 13.21 4.45 10.24
N LEU A 36 12.09 5.05 9.80
CA LEU A 36 12.05 5.79 8.52
C LEU A 36 12.67 7.19 8.65
N ASP A 37 12.80 7.69 9.88
CA ASP A 37 13.37 9.00 10.21
C ASP A 37 14.88 8.94 10.46
N THR A 38 15.54 7.77 10.41
CA THR A 38 17.00 7.71 10.62
C THR A 38 17.81 8.40 9.52
N ASP A 39 17.18 8.68 8.38
CA ASP A 39 17.69 9.56 7.30
C ASP A 39 16.94 10.91 7.26
N GLY A 40 16.20 11.26 8.31
CA GLY A 40 15.27 12.40 8.37
C GLY A 40 15.94 13.78 8.37
N ASP A 41 17.24 13.84 8.71
CA ASP A 41 18.12 15.00 8.54
C ASP A 41 19.02 14.86 7.30
N SER A 42 18.64 14.00 6.34
CA SER A 42 19.31 13.98 5.05
C SER A 42 19.15 15.34 4.39
N PRO A 43 20.24 16.01 3.97
CA PRO A 43 20.16 17.31 3.28
C PRO A 43 19.36 17.27 1.98
N ASN A 44 18.97 16.07 1.53
CA ASN A 44 18.30 15.79 0.27
C ASN A 44 16.77 15.66 0.44
N SER A 45 16.25 15.75 1.67
CA SER A 45 14.81 15.70 1.99
C SER A 45 14.37 17.03 2.61
N LEU A 46 13.27 17.60 2.10
CA LEU A 46 12.71 18.87 2.57
C LEU A 46 11.71 18.69 3.71
N HIS A 47 10.75 17.79 3.52
CA HIS A 47 9.67 17.61 4.48
C HIS A 47 9.33 16.13 4.67
N SER A 48 9.42 15.73 5.94
CA SER A 48 9.02 14.45 6.49
C SER A 48 7.60 14.52 7.04
N PHE A 49 6.68 13.77 6.46
CA PHE A 49 5.27 13.80 6.87
C PHE A 49 4.69 12.42 7.10
N THR A 50 3.67 12.36 7.94
CA THR A 50 2.85 11.17 8.15
C THR A 50 1.37 11.52 8.03
N GLY A 51 0.56 10.51 7.73
CA GLY A 51 -0.89 10.63 7.77
C GLY A 51 -1.52 9.63 8.73
N PRO A 52 -2.71 9.96 9.28
CA PRO A 52 -3.44 9.07 10.17
C PRO A 52 -3.63 7.66 9.58
N PRO A 53 -3.65 6.60 10.42
CA PRO A 53 -4.03 5.27 9.95
C PRO A 53 -5.46 5.25 9.42
N ILE A 54 -5.69 4.45 8.38
CA ILE A 54 -7.03 4.05 7.94
C ILE A 54 -7.34 2.75 8.70
N PRO A 55 -8.31 2.74 9.64
CA PRO A 55 -8.52 1.61 10.55
C PRO A 55 -9.33 0.46 9.92
N GLN A 56 -9.97 0.69 8.79
CA GLN A 56 -10.77 -0.29 8.07
C GLN A 56 -10.14 -0.60 6.71
N GLY A 57 -10.67 -1.62 6.04
CA GLY A 57 -10.24 -2.01 4.70
C GLY A 57 -10.48 -0.91 3.66
N GLU A 58 -11.28 0.11 3.96
CA GLU A 58 -11.52 1.31 3.14
C GLU A 58 -11.52 2.56 4.03
N GLY A 59 -11.21 3.72 3.46
CA GLY A 59 -11.31 5.00 4.14
C GLY A 59 -10.47 6.07 3.46
N THR A 60 -10.32 7.23 4.08
CA THR A 60 -9.54 8.35 3.51
C THR A 60 -8.65 8.92 4.59
N SER A 61 -7.40 9.24 4.24
CA SER A 61 -6.46 9.81 5.19
C SER A 61 -5.66 10.92 4.53
N VAL A 62 -5.87 12.14 4.98
CA VAL A 62 -5.28 13.34 4.39
C VAL A 62 -4.12 13.81 5.26
N THR A 63 -3.06 14.27 4.62
CA THR A 63 -1.99 15.03 5.28
C THR A 63 -1.56 16.18 4.40
N ARG A 64 -0.52 16.92 4.77
CA ARG A 64 0.07 17.96 3.91
C ARG A 64 1.54 17.66 3.71
N ALA A 65 2.02 17.92 2.50
CA ALA A 65 3.43 17.91 2.16
C ALA A 65 3.85 19.34 1.75
N PHE A 66 5.14 19.63 1.78
CA PHE A 66 5.73 20.89 1.34
C PHE A 66 6.81 20.53 0.33
N LEU A 67 6.81 21.17 -0.83
CA LEU A 67 7.74 20.89 -1.93
C LEU A 67 8.26 22.21 -2.46
N ASP A 68 9.56 22.32 -2.70
CA ASP A 68 10.19 23.50 -3.28
C ASP A 68 10.80 23.19 -4.66
N GLY A 69 11.44 24.18 -5.30
CA GLY A 69 12.06 24.03 -6.62
C GLY A 69 13.27 23.09 -6.66
N ASN A 70 13.87 22.76 -5.50
CA ASN A 70 14.97 21.81 -5.37
C ASN A 70 14.47 20.41 -4.98
N HIS A 71 13.31 20.31 -4.33
CA HIS A 71 12.71 19.09 -3.79
C HIS A 71 11.35 18.84 -4.44
N THR A 72 11.39 18.50 -5.72
CA THR A 72 10.21 18.38 -6.59
C THR A 72 9.60 16.97 -6.61
N LEU A 73 10.28 15.99 -5.99
CA LEU A 73 9.86 14.60 -5.92
C LEU A 73 9.15 14.31 -4.60
N ILE A 74 8.17 13.42 -4.64
CA ILE A 74 7.49 12.88 -3.45
C ILE A 74 7.53 11.35 -3.46
N SER A 75 7.90 10.78 -2.32
CA SER A 75 7.81 9.34 -2.06
C SER A 75 6.89 9.08 -0.88
N ILE A 76 6.02 8.08 -1.01
CA ILE A 76 5.06 7.69 0.03
C ILE A 76 5.06 6.18 0.15
N MET A 77 4.99 5.67 1.38
CA MET A 77 4.81 4.26 1.69
C MET A 77 3.69 4.08 2.72
N ALA A 78 2.83 3.09 2.50
CA ALA A 78 1.76 2.71 3.42
C ALA A 78 1.71 1.19 3.54
N ARG A 79 1.91 0.68 4.76
CA ARG A 79 1.79 -0.74 5.06
C ARG A 79 0.37 -1.26 4.83
N ILE A 80 0.25 -2.42 4.17
CA ILE A 80 -0.97 -3.24 4.13
C ILE A 80 -1.03 -4.01 5.46
N ASN A 81 -2.09 -3.84 6.25
CA ASN A 81 -2.19 -4.44 7.58
C ASN A 81 -3.49 -5.23 7.76
N PRO A 82 -3.45 -6.51 8.18
CA PRO A 82 -2.26 -7.33 8.40
C PRO A 82 -1.61 -7.76 7.08
N SER A 83 -0.29 -7.91 7.08
CA SER A 83 0.47 -8.57 6.01
C SER A 83 1.86 -8.95 6.53
N PRO A 84 2.57 -9.86 5.84
CA PRO A 84 3.96 -10.21 6.14
C PRO A 84 4.87 -8.98 6.04
N ASP A 85 4.96 -8.38 4.85
CA ASP A 85 5.79 -7.22 4.54
C ASP A 85 5.22 -6.41 3.36
N TRP A 86 3.91 -6.50 3.12
CA TRP A 86 3.27 -5.88 1.97
C TRP A 86 2.94 -4.41 2.22
N PHE A 87 3.06 -3.60 1.17
CA PHE A 87 2.81 -2.17 1.23
C PHE A 87 2.28 -1.64 -0.11
N VAL A 88 1.86 -0.37 -0.11
CA VAL A 88 1.58 0.41 -1.32
C VAL A 88 2.36 1.71 -1.24
N GLY A 89 2.64 2.32 -2.39
CA GLY A 89 3.36 3.58 -2.39
C GLY A 89 3.63 4.15 -3.78
N VAL A 90 4.20 5.35 -3.77
CA VAL A 90 4.91 5.93 -4.93
C VAL A 90 6.35 6.20 -4.54
N ASP A 91 7.25 5.98 -5.49
CA ASP A 91 8.67 6.27 -5.37
C ASP A 91 9.00 7.41 -6.35
N SER A 92 9.59 8.48 -5.83
CA SER A 92 10.15 9.60 -6.59
C SER A 92 9.18 10.16 -7.63
N PHE A 93 7.93 10.42 -7.22
CA PHE A 93 6.91 10.95 -8.11
C PHE A 93 7.09 12.46 -8.32
N GLN A 94 7.23 12.89 -9.58
CA GLN A 94 7.51 14.29 -9.93
C GLN A 94 6.24 15.15 -9.92
N LEU A 95 6.20 16.19 -9.08
CA LEU A 95 5.06 17.12 -8.98
C LEU A 95 5.34 18.51 -9.59
N CYS A 96 6.55 18.77 -10.07
CA CYS A 96 6.92 19.99 -10.78
C CYS A 96 7.54 19.63 -12.14
N VAL A 97 6.93 20.02 -13.24
CA VAL A 97 7.44 19.74 -14.60
C VAL A 97 7.76 21.07 -15.26
N GLU A 98 9.01 21.24 -15.67
CA GLU A 98 9.49 22.47 -16.34
C GLU A 98 9.18 23.75 -15.54
N GLY A 99 9.31 23.68 -14.20
CA GLY A 99 9.01 24.80 -13.28
C GLY A 99 7.53 25.00 -12.96
N ASN A 100 6.64 24.19 -13.54
CA ASN A 100 5.20 24.26 -13.30
C ASN A 100 4.74 23.15 -12.36
N TRP A 101 4.11 23.54 -11.25
CA TRP A 101 3.52 22.60 -10.30
C TRP A 101 2.23 22.00 -10.82
N VAL A 102 2.10 20.68 -10.73
CA VAL A 102 0.88 19.94 -11.05
C VAL A 102 -0.24 20.37 -10.10
N ASP A 103 -1.35 20.86 -10.65
CA ASP A 103 -2.47 21.34 -9.84
C ASP A 103 -3.24 20.18 -9.20
N THR A 104 -3.52 19.10 -9.95
CA THR A 104 -4.08 17.86 -9.42
C THR A 104 -3.66 16.65 -10.26
N VAL A 105 -3.33 15.54 -9.59
CA VAL A 105 -3.06 14.24 -10.25
C VAL A 105 -3.46 13.09 -9.33
N THR A 106 -3.97 12.01 -9.91
CA THR A 106 -4.33 10.79 -9.19
C THR A 106 -3.51 9.62 -9.72
N VAL A 107 -2.98 8.80 -8.81
CA VAL A 107 -2.15 7.64 -9.10
C VAL A 107 -2.84 6.40 -8.53
N GLU A 108 -3.05 5.39 -9.37
CA GLU A 108 -3.49 4.06 -8.96
C GLU A 108 -2.29 3.28 -8.39
N LEU A 109 -2.48 2.62 -7.25
CA LEU A 109 -1.44 1.82 -6.61
C LEU A 109 -1.75 0.33 -6.68
N ASP A 110 -0.70 -0.44 -6.90
CA ASP A 110 -0.71 -1.90 -6.79
C ASP A 110 -0.05 -2.34 -5.48
N PRO A 111 -0.39 -3.53 -4.95
CA PRO A 111 0.33 -4.11 -3.81
C PRO A 111 1.79 -4.39 -4.18
N LEU A 112 2.69 -4.06 -3.26
CA LEU A 112 4.13 -4.27 -3.34
C LEU A 112 4.57 -5.18 -2.20
N ASP A 113 5.58 -6.00 -2.45
CA ASP A 113 6.22 -6.88 -1.48
C ASP A 113 7.58 -6.29 -1.10
N GLY A 114 7.92 -6.32 0.19
CA GLY A 114 9.18 -5.77 0.70
C GLY A 114 10.40 -6.66 0.48
N GLY A 115 10.19 -7.94 0.17
CA GLY A 115 11.23 -8.95 0.06
C GLY A 115 11.87 -9.31 1.40
N THR A 116 11.20 -9.08 2.53
CA THR A 116 11.76 -9.27 3.88
C THR A 116 11.08 -10.41 4.66
N ASP A 117 9.88 -10.83 4.26
CA ASP A 117 9.16 -11.99 4.80
C ASP A 117 8.61 -12.89 3.66
N ASN A 118 8.51 -14.21 3.89
CA ASN A 118 8.06 -15.20 2.90
C ASN A 118 6.57 -15.58 3.05
N GLY A 119 5.81 -14.89 3.91
CA GLY A 119 4.39 -15.16 4.10
C GLY A 119 3.59 -15.00 2.80
N PHE A 120 2.76 -15.98 2.48
CA PHE A 120 1.89 -15.94 1.28
C PHE A 120 0.49 -15.36 1.56
N THR A 121 0.10 -15.24 2.83
CA THR A 121 -1.23 -14.78 3.24
C THR A 121 -1.15 -13.56 4.15
N PHE A 122 -2.22 -12.74 4.17
CA PHE A 122 -2.31 -11.56 5.04
C PHE A 122 -1.98 -11.86 6.52
N THR A 123 -2.34 -13.05 7.00
CA THR A 123 -2.16 -13.47 8.40
C THR A 123 -1.14 -14.60 8.56
N ALA A 124 -0.22 -14.75 7.60
CA ALA A 124 0.85 -15.74 7.72
C ALA A 124 1.69 -15.45 8.97
N ALA A 125 2.22 -16.52 9.58
CA ALA A 125 3.23 -16.36 10.62
C ALA A 125 4.51 -15.76 10.02
N ASN A 126 5.19 -14.93 10.79
CA ASN A 126 6.46 -14.31 10.41
C ASN A 126 7.48 -15.38 9.96
N TRP A 127 7.95 -15.26 8.72
CA TRP A 127 8.92 -16.15 8.10
C TRP A 127 9.97 -15.34 7.33
N PRO A 128 11.03 -14.86 8.01
CA PRO A 128 11.99 -13.93 7.44
C PRO A 128 12.69 -14.44 6.18
N THR A 129 12.81 -13.59 5.16
CA THR A 129 13.54 -13.84 3.91
C THR A 129 15.05 -13.70 4.13
N GLN A 130 15.80 -14.79 3.93
CA GLN A 130 17.25 -14.82 4.14
C GLN A 130 17.99 -15.47 2.94
N PRO A 131 18.91 -14.74 2.27
CA PRO A 131 19.18 -13.30 2.42
C PRO A 131 17.94 -12.47 2.04
N GLN A 132 17.86 -11.21 2.50
CA GLN A 132 16.74 -10.32 2.14
C GLN A 132 16.56 -10.30 0.60
N GLY A 133 15.32 -10.28 0.15
CA GLY A 133 14.96 -10.09 -1.25
C GLY A 133 15.04 -8.62 -1.68
N ILE A 134 14.46 -8.33 -2.83
CA ILE A 134 14.26 -6.97 -3.35
C ILE A 134 12.78 -6.62 -3.24
N ALA A 135 12.45 -5.34 -3.21
CA ALA A 135 11.07 -4.90 -3.32
C ALA A 135 10.54 -5.16 -4.74
N TYR A 136 9.35 -5.72 -4.88
CA TYR A 136 8.75 -6.01 -6.17
C TYR A 136 7.23 -5.79 -6.18
N ARG A 137 6.65 -5.68 -7.37
CA ARG A 137 5.21 -5.53 -7.54
C ARG A 137 4.53 -6.90 -7.47
N ILE A 138 3.54 -7.02 -6.59
CA ILE A 138 2.65 -8.18 -6.54
C ILE A 138 1.63 -8.03 -7.68
N THR A 139 1.41 -9.11 -8.43
CA THR A 139 0.45 -9.15 -9.54
C THR A 139 -0.53 -10.29 -9.34
N SER A 140 -1.54 -10.38 -10.21
CA SER A 140 -2.52 -11.47 -10.16
C SER A 140 -1.92 -12.87 -10.37
N ARG A 141 -0.67 -12.94 -10.87
CA ARG A 141 0.03 -14.20 -11.20
C ARG A 141 1.41 -14.33 -10.54
N TYR A 142 1.85 -13.33 -9.79
CA TYR A 142 3.16 -13.34 -9.14
C TYR A 142 3.10 -12.70 -7.75
N PRO A 143 3.56 -13.39 -6.69
CA PRO A 143 4.14 -14.73 -6.70
C PRO A 143 3.11 -15.82 -7.07
N ALA A 144 3.56 -16.83 -7.84
CA ALA A 144 2.69 -17.86 -8.38
C ALA A 144 2.44 -18.98 -7.36
N HIS A 145 1.65 -18.69 -6.32
CA HIS A 145 1.33 -19.64 -5.26
C HIS A 145 -0.19 -19.76 -5.03
N PRO A 146 -0.79 -20.97 -5.03
CA PRO A 146 -2.24 -21.14 -4.86
C PRO A 146 -2.81 -20.56 -3.56
N ALA A 147 -2.00 -20.49 -2.49
CA ALA A 147 -2.41 -19.85 -1.23
C ALA A 147 -2.14 -18.33 -1.19
N GLY A 148 -1.60 -17.75 -2.26
CA GLY A 148 -1.24 -16.33 -2.32
C GLY A 148 -2.48 -15.44 -2.24
N SER A 149 -2.50 -14.50 -1.29
CA SER A 149 -3.66 -13.60 -1.11
C SER A 149 -3.99 -12.74 -2.33
N PHE A 150 -3.00 -12.51 -3.20
CA PHE A 150 -3.16 -11.76 -4.46
C PHE A 150 -3.11 -12.64 -5.71
N TYR A 151 -3.14 -13.97 -5.57
CA TYR A 151 -3.04 -14.89 -6.69
C TYR A 151 -4.42 -15.18 -7.30
N TYR A 152 -4.75 -14.48 -8.39
CA TYR A 152 -5.98 -14.63 -9.19
C TYR A 152 -5.61 -14.92 -10.65
N PRO A 153 -5.26 -16.18 -11.01
CA PRO A 153 -4.68 -16.50 -12.31
C PRO A 153 -5.60 -16.19 -13.50
N ASN A 154 -6.91 -16.14 -13.28
CA ASN A 154 -7.90 -15.81 -14.30
C ASN A 154 -8.06 -14.29 -14.51
N LEU A 155 -7.52 -13.44 -13.62
CA LEU A 155 -7.52 -11.99 -13.80
C LEU A 155 -6.29 -11.55 -14.61
N PRO A 156 -6.47 -10.68 -15.64
CA PRO A 156 -5.35 -10.17 -16.43
C PRO A 156 -4.45 -9.22 -15.63
N ARG A 157 -5.03 -8.44 -14.70
CA ARG A 157 -4.34 -7.62 -13.70
C ARG A 157 -5.19 -7.54 -12.44
N LEU A 158 -4.57 -7.22 -11.31
CA LEU A 158 -5.31 -6.83 -10.11
C LEU A 158 -5.98 -5.47 -10.37
N PRO A 159 -7.18 -5.24 -9.82
CA PRO A 159 -7.67 -3.88 -9.68
C PRO A 159 -6.76 -3.11 -8.73
N PRO A 160 -6.68 -1.77 -8.86
CA PRO A 160 -5.95 -0.94 -7.92
C PRO A 160 -6.41 -1.19 -6.49
N ILE A 161 -5.44 -1.35 -5.58
CA ILE A 161 -5.72 -1.56 -4.15
C ILE A 161 -5.76 -0.22 -3.40
N ALA A 162 -5.26 0.86 -3.99
CA ALA A 162 -5.33 2.20 -3.42
C ALA A 162 -5.23 3.26 -4.50
N THR A 163 -5.62 4.49 -4.16
CA THR A 163 -5.36 5.68 -4.97
C THR A 163 -4.64 6.73 -4.14
N LEU A 164 -3.72 7.47 -4.76
CA LEU A 164 -3.14 8.68 -4.16
C LEU A 164 -3.51 9.86 -5.03
N THR A 165 -4.09 10.90 -4.43
CA THR A 165 -4.37 12.15 -5.13
C THR A 165 -3.46 13.25 -4.61
N PHE A 166 -2.77 13.93 -5.50
CA PHE A 166 -2.00 15.12 -5.20
C PHE A 166 -2.83 16.31 -5.67
N THR A 167 -3.04 17.28 -4.80
CA THR A 167 -3.82 18.49 -5.09
C THR A 167 -3.12 19.68 -4.49
N LYS A 168 -2.53 20.52 -5.33
CA LYS A 168 -1.81 21.71 -4.91
C LYS A 168 -2.76 22.69 -4.21
N HIS A 169 -2.38 23.12 -3.00
CA HIS A 169 -3.02 24.25 -2.32
C HIS A 169 -2.01 25.41 -2.20
N GLY A 170 -2.52 26.64 -2.31
CA GLY A 170 -1.75 27.86 -2.61
C GLY A 170 -0.50 28.15 -1.74
N THR A 171 0.39 28.97 -2.30
CA THR A 171 1.64 29.45 -1.72
C THR A 171 1.38 30.42 -0.56
N ARG A 172 1.97 30.21 0.63
CA ARG A 172 1.98 31.22 1.70
C ARG A 172 3.29 32.01 1.67
N GLY A 173 3.19 33.34 1.62
CA GLY A 173 4.33 34.28 1.77
C GLY A 173 5.29 34.27 0.59
N ASN A 174 6.32 35.13 0.59
CA ASN A 174 7.36 35.24 -0.44
C ASN A 174 8.27 33.99 -0.57
N GLU A 175 7.75 32.82 -0.23
CA GLU A 175 8.35 31.52 -0.42
C GLU A 175 7.76 30.95 -1.70
N ILE A 176 8.52 31.09 -2.78
CA ILE A 176 8.23 30.42 -4.03
C ILE A 176 8.19 28.91 -3.73
N GLN A 177 7.16 28.23 -4.25
CA GLN A 177 7.03 26.76 -4.31
C GLN A 177 6.61 26.06 -3.00
N GLY A 178 5.33 25.66 -2.92
CA GLY A 178 4.82 24.76 -1.88
C GLY A 178 3.44 24.24 -2.27
N ALA A 179 3.29 22.92 -2.41
CA ALA A 179 2.02 22.26 -2.72
C ALA A 179 1.63 21.27 -1.61
N THR A 180 0.50 21.50 -0.95
CA THR A 180 -0.18 20.48 -0.13
C THR A 180 -0.74 19.35 -1.01
N THR A 181 -1.14 18.18 -0.48
CA THR A 181 -1.63 17.02 -1.26
C THR A 181 -2.59 16.16 -0.44
N HIS A 182 -3.67 15.60 -1.03
CA HIS A 182 -4.74 14.86 -0.32
C HIS A 182 -4.81 13.36 -0.64
N ILE A 183 -4.50 12.49 0.32
CA ILE A 183 -4.45 11.03 0.07
C ILE A 183 -5.81 10.36 0.28
N ASN A 184 -6.46 9.94 -0.80
CA ASN A 184 -7.76 9.27 -0.78
C ASN A 184 -7.62 7.76 -1.07
N SER A 185 -7.72 6.97 -0.01
CA SER A 185 -8.12 5.56 0.01
C SER A 185 -7.10 4.47 -0.31
N LEU A 186 -6.90 3.60 0.69
CA LEU A 186 -6.36 2.25 0.59
C LEU A 186 -7.53 1.29 0.80
N ILE A 187 -7.92 0.59 -0.28
CA ILE A 187 -8.93 -0.47 -0.31
C ILE A 187 -8.23 -1.83 -0.32
N ILE A 188 -7.96 -2.45 0.83
CA ILE A 188 -7.44 -3.83 0.85
C ILE A 188 -8.60 -4.78 0.62
N PHE A 189 -8.86 -5.14 -0.63
CA PHE A 189 -9.62 -6.34 -0.93
C PHE A 189 -8.76 -7.55 -0.57
N ALA A 190 -8.91 -8.04 0.67
CA ALA A 190 -8.73 -9.46 0.85
C ALA A 190 -9.90 -10.12 0.11
N TYR A 191 -9.69 -10.59 -1.12
CA TYR A 191 -10.68 -11.54 -1.63
C TYR A 191 -10.54 -12.79 -0.79
N SER A 192 -11.31 -12.83 0.29
CA SER A 192 -11.80 -14.08 0.83
C SER A 192 -12.42 -14.83 -0.35
N PRO A 193 -12.23 -16.14 -0.52
CA PRO A 193 -12.92 -16.91 -1.56
C PRO A 193 -14.45 -16.77 -1.48
N CYS A 194 -14.99 -16.23 -0.38
CA CYS A 194 -16.40 -15.83 -0.26
C CYS A 194 -16.78 -14.53 -0.99
N LEU A 195 -15.86 -13.59 -1.21
CA LEU A 195 -16.17 -12.26 -1.76
C LEU A 195 -16.18 -12.21 -3.30
N LEU A 196 -15.78 -13.31 -3.97
CA LEU A 196 -15.96 -13.48 -5.42
C LEU A 196 -17.28 -14.19 -5.78
N ARG A 197 -18.27 -14.15 -4.87
CA ARG A 197 -19.67 -14.46 -5.18
C ARG A 197 -20.51 -13.19 -5.02
N LEU A 198 -20.77 -12.55 -6.16
CA LEU A 198 -22.04 -11.90 -6.50
C LEU A 198 -22.32 -10.57 -5.74
N VAL A 199 -22.59 -9.40 -6.36
CA VAL A 199 -23.56 -9.18 -7.44
C VAL A 199 -24.65 -10.27 -7.43
N CYS A 200 -25.32 -10.46 -6.29
CA CYS A 200 -26.53 -11.29 -6.19
C CYS A 200 -27.67 -10.42 -5.67
N THR A 201 -28.04 -9.44 -6.48
CA THR A 201 -29.45 -9.10 -6.64
C THR A 201 -29.80 -9.58 -8.03
N ASP A 202 -30.29 -10.82 -8.12
CA ASP A 202 -31.56 -11.14 -8.77
C ASP A 202 -31.79 -12.66 -8.77
N VAL A 203 -33.05 -12.98 -8.53
CA VAL A 203 -33.69 -14.29 -8.41
C VAL A 203 -33.30 -15.23 -9.55
N LEU A 204 -32.79 -16.44 -9.23
CA LEU A 204 -33.18 -17.70 -9.86
C LEU A 204 -32.86 -18.87 -8.92
N GLU A 205 -33.91 -19.59 -8.50
CA GLU A 205 -33.83 -20.94 -7.95
C GLU A 205 -33.15 -21.86 -8.98
N TYR A 206 -32.11 -22.58 -8.58
CA TYR A 206 -31.74 -23.82 -9.26
C TYR A 206 -31.07 -24.78 -8.27
N GLU A 207 -31.69 -25.95 -8.13
CA GLU A 207 -31.34 -27.02 -7.23
C GLU A 207 -30.00 -27.69 -7.57
N SER A 208 -29.41 -28.31 -6.55
CA SER A 208 -28.16 -29.10 -6.53
C SER A 208 -28.16 -30.30 -7.51
N PRO A 209 -27.01 -30.98 -7.80
CA PRO A 209 -26.37 -31.85 -6.80
C PRO A 209 -24.83 -31.98 -6.86
N THR A 210 -24.23 -32.10 -5.66
CA THR A 210 -23.06 -32.93 -5.26
C THR A 210 -21.91 -33.12 -6.25
N THR A 211 -20.64 -32.82 -5.93
CA THR A 211 -19.80 -33.62 -5.01
C THR A 211 -18.51 -32.82 -4.69
N ASP A 212 -17.93 -33.04 -3.51
CA ASP A 212 -16.63 -32.54 -3.00
C ASP A 212 -16.63 -31.27 -2.11
N MET A 213 -17.70 -31.08 -1.32
CA MET A 213 -17.76 -30.05 -0.25
C MET A 213 -17.55 -30.61 1.17
N ASP A 214 -17.35 -31.92 1.33
CA ASP A 214 -17.18 -32.54 2.67
C ASP A 214 -15.75 -32.50 3.20
N LYS A 215 -14.77 -31.99 2.43
CA LYS A 215 -13.41 -31.73 2.93
C LYS A 215 -13.19 -30.32 3.49
N LEU A 216 -14.18 -29.44 3.43
CA LEU A 216 -14.08 -28.04 3.91
C LEU A 216 -14.87 -27.76 5.20
N ARG A 217 -15.44 -28.77 5.84
CA ARG A 217 -16.26 -28.61 7.06
C ARG A 217 -15.53 -28.74 8.39
N SER A 218 -14.23 -29.04 8.42
CA SER A 218 -13.54 -29.40 9.67
C SER A 218 -12.46 -28.43 10.18
N THR A 219 -12.20 -27.28 9.55
CA THR A 219 -11.12 -26.40 10.07
C THR A 219 -11.35 -24.91 9.76
N ALA A 220 -12.38 -24.31 10.36
CA ALA A 220 -12.48 -22.86 10.47
C ALA A 220 -13.44 -22.45 11.61
N VAL A 221 -13.09 -22.83 12.84
CA VAL A 221 -13.64 -22.22 14.05
C VAL A 221 -12.46 -21.63 14.82
N SER A 222 -12.15 -20.36 14.55
CA SER A 222 -11.85 -19.35 15.56
C SER A 222 -11.17 -18.12 14.95
N GLN A 223 -11.74 -16.97 15.33
CA GLN A 223 -11.15 -15.63 15.30
C GLN A 223 -11.06 -14.89 13.96
N ILE A 224 -12.23 -14.52 13.44
CA ILE A 224 -12.45 -13.15 12.96
C ILE A 224 -13.67 -12.62 13.71
N ILE A 225 -13.44 -12.07 14.90
CA ILE A 225 -14.43 -11.27 15.62
C ILE A 225 -14.34 -9.86 15.00
N VAL A 226 -15.10 -9.63 13.93
CA VAL A 226 -15.53 -8.26 13.61
C VAL A 226 -16.69 -7.97 14.56
N ARG A 227 -16.41 -7.19 15.61
CA ARG A 227 -17.44 -6.72 16.55
C ARG A 227 -18.53 -6.00 15.75
N ARG A 228 -19.72 -6.58 15.70
CA ARG A 228 -20.99 -5.85 15.58
C ARG A 228 -21.07 -4.92 16.78
N ILE A 229 -21.04 -3.61 16.55
CA ILE A 229 -21.49 -2.63 17.55
C ILE A 229 -23.02 -2.55 17.40
N SER A 230 -23.69 -2.75 18.53
CA SER A 230 -25.12 -2.53 18.76
C SER A 230 -25.54 -1.10 18.51
#